data_AF-A0A4Q9PYW8-F1
#
_entry.id   AF-A0A4Q9PYW8-F1
#
_cell.length_a   1.000
_cell.length_b   1.000
_cell.length_c   1.000
_cell.angle_alpha   90.00
_cell.angle_beta   90.00
_cell.angle_gamma   90.00
#
_symmetry.space_group_name_H-M   'P 1'
#
loop_
_entity.id
_entity.type
_entity.pdbx_description
1 polymer ?
#
loop_
_entity_poly.entity_id
_entity_poly.type
_entity_poly.pdbx_seq_one_letter_code
_entity_poly.pdbx_strand_id
1 'polypeptide(L)'
;MARKTKPPAAERATGTRNQRGTAHEDQGTDPNPETLRQDRTRPNPATRHNDNNDGISKARTSAGVKEDVHIGKKHRRNASSLQSLDLRHAGVGSSNHGYGTRSHTPAAYVRAITNDRDASERFRRDGSINFEEYKTAYDCVWAPMPKIPPVYSRSRINETKETTQSELSFDGKDIINYIVYRPAFLDSLDQDGKKLLMDIRLNRDNVHHMGFLHLVLPEYATCLLSRSIFSEKDVVDWWMLTIFRPAFLFLRWVIIATDLGGARDCMKDVNPLSDEPQWHYPNMCSSKSDKFIPDGLLVNDITIINGIRQPDVIICSFEVKSQQAWGAELFAELTQMPQQISIDAAHTHRFGWPHSPLETAKSKLNRMLIQVWSHLVKRGAHVAFLTCHTRTIVMKRVDNMLYLSREYMYDEDLPVFTVFSVLAFECGLIKSSKPKMPRPDLHKVQVALDGHRPMTGVDLRYVSL
;
A
#
# COMPACT_ATOMS: atom_id res chain seq x y z
N MET A 1 12.56 28.33 49.87
CA MET A 1 12.74 29.65 49.24
C MET A 1 12.35 29.55 47.77
N ALA A 2 11.31 30.25 47.32
CA ALA A 2 10.81 30.17 45.95
C ALA A 2 11.10 31.46 45.18
N ARG A 3 11.77 31.37 44.02
CA ARG A 3 11.94 32.49 43.09
C ARG A 3 10.88 32.42 42.00
N LYS A 4 9.94 33.36 42.02
CA LYS A 4 9.05 33.65 40.89
C LYS A 4 9.78 34.58 39.91
N THR A 5 9.77 34.27 38.62
CA THR A 5 10.19 35.19 37.55
C THR A 5 8.95 35.75 36.85
N LYS A 6 8.91 37.07 36.68
CA LYS A 6 7.87 37.79 35.89
C LYS A 6 8.21 37.72 34.39
N PRO A 7 7.22 37.77 33.48
CA PRO A 7 7.44 38.09 32.08
C PRO A 7 7.57 39.62 31.86
N PRO A 8 8.30 40.07 30.82
CA PRO A 8 8.28 41.46 30.37
C PRO A 8 7.02 41.78 29.52
N ALA A 9 6.71 43.06 29.40
CA ALA A 9 5.45 43.57 28.85
C ALA A 9 5.47 43.80 27.33
N ALA A 10 4.28 44.02 26.76
CA ALA A 10 4.09 44.44 25.38
C ALA A 10 4.23 45.97 25.21
N GLU A 11 4.75 46.41 24.08
CA GLU A 11 4.60 47.78 23.57
C GLU A 11 3.74 47.82 22.31
N ARG A 12 3.01 48.93 22.12
CA ARG A 12 2.03 49.16 21.05
C ARG A 12 2.17 50.59 20.50
N ALA A 13 1.83 50.77 19.21
CA ALA A 13 1.64 52.06 18.50
C ALA A 13 2.94 52.86 18.24
N THR A 14 3.13 53.72 17.22
CA THR A 14 2.32 54.27 16.09
C THR A 14 3.17 54.29 14.78
N GLY A 15 2.68 54.51 13.55
CA GLY A 15 1.32 54.72 13.01
C GLY A 15 1.28 55.69 11.80
N THR A 16 0.42 55.42 10.81
CA THR A 16 -0.02 56.28 9.66
C THR A 16 1.01 56.92 8.69
N ARG A 17 0.82 56.73 7.36
CA ARG A 17 0.43 57.80 6.40
C ARG A 17 0.01 57.27 4.99
N ASN A 18 -0.92 57.98 4.34
CA ASN A 18 -1.42 57.75 2.96
C ASN A 18 -0.60 58.47 1.87
N GLN A 19 -0.62 57.93 0.63
CA GLN A 19 -0.71 58.60 -0.69
C GLN A 19 -0.90 57.48 -1.76
N ARG A 20 -1.96 57.39 -2.60
CA ARG A 20 -2.56 58.25 -3.66
C ARG A 20 -1.69 58.46 -4.92
N GLY A 21 -2.23 58.04 -6.08
CA GLY A 21 -1.74 58.28 -7.46
C GLY A 21 -2.17 57.14 -8.40
N THR A 22 -3.33 57.21 -9.08
CA THR A 22 -3.51 57.60 -10.52
C THR A 22 -2.85 56.62 -11.51
N ALA A 23 -3.56 55.79 -12.30
CA ALA A 23 -4.65 56.01 -13.28
C ALA A 23 -4.15 56.23 -14.73
N HIS A 24 -4.53 55.28 -15.61
CA HIS A 24 -4.62 55.27 -17.09
C HIS A 24 -5.28 53.91 -17.41
N GLU A 25 -6.45 53.77 -18.05
CA GLU A 25 -6.85 54.16 -19.41
C GLU A 25 -5.81 53.67 -20.45
N ASP A 26 -6.12 52.71 -21.32
CA ASP A 26 -7.15 52.92 -22.35
C ASP A 26 -7.78 51.65 -23.01
N GLN A 27 -8.92 51.89 -23.68
CA GLN A 27 -9.65 51.17 -24.76
C GLN A 27 -9.14 49.77 -25.23
N GLY A 28 -9.98 48.73 -25.35
CA GLY A 28 -11.02 48.52 -26.39
C GLY A 28 -10.67 47.22 -27.18
N THR A 29 -11.55 46.43 -27.79
CA THR A 29 -12.97 46.53 -28.20
C THR A 29 -13.66 45.15 -28.14
N ASP A 30 -14.99 45.16 -28.24
CA ASP A 30 -15.92 44.01 -28.29
C ASP A 30 -16.98 44.33 -29.38
N PRO A 31 -17.95 43.46 -29.74
CA PRO A 31 -17.93 42.06 -30.18
C PRO A 31 -18.52 41.89 -31.63
N ASN A 32 -18.61 40.67 -32.19
CA ASN A 32 -19.81 40.09 -32.87
C ASN A 32 -19.56 38.71 -33.55
N PRO A 33 -20.60 37.96 -34.00
CA PRO A 33 -20.58 36.49 -33.97
C PRO A 33 -20.96 35.84 -35.34
N GLU A 34 -21.57 34.65 -35.27
CA GLU A 34 -22.10 33.84 -36.38
C GLU A 34 -21.02 33.17 -37.28
N THR A 35 -21.09 31.87 -37.55
CA THR A 35 -22.20 31.29 -38.34
C THR A 35 -22.36 29.77 -38.16
N LEU A 36 -23.56 29.32 -38.55
CA LEU A 36 -24.05 27.95 -38.60
C LEU A 36 -23.07 26.92 -39.21
N ARG A 37 -23.18 25.67 -38.75
CA ARG A 37 -23.59 24.57 -39.66
C ARG A 37 -24.28 23.41 -38.93
N GLN A 38 -25.48 23.08 -39.40
CA GLN A 38 -26.17 21.83 -39.12
C GLN A 38 -25.77 20.79 -40.18
N ASP A 39 -25.60 19.54 -39.78
CA ASP A 39 -26.26 18.36 -40.37
C ASP A 39 -25.76 17.10 -39.64
N ARG A 40 -26.63 16.32 -38.98
CA ARG A 40 -27.49 15.28 -39.55
C ARG A 40 -26.73 14.16 -40.27
N THR A 41 -26.58 13.04 -39.56
CA THR A 41 -27.00 11.74 -40.09
C THR A 41 -27.35 10.80 -38.94
N ARG A 42 -28.47 10.09 -39.06
CA ARG A 42 -28.98 9.12 -38.07
C ARG A 42 -28.59 7.69 -38.48
N PRO A 43 -28.72 6.69 -37.59
CA PRO A 43 -28.02 5.41 -37.72
C PRO A 43 -28.72 4.44 -38.68
N ASN A 44 -27.99 3.39 -39.06
CA ASN A 44 -28.56 2.21 -39.71
C ASN A 44 -28.32 0.97 -38.82
N PRO A 45 -29.37 0.21 -38.42
CA PRO A 45 -29.22 -0.98 -37.60
C PRO A 45 -29.00 -2.24 -38.46
N ALA A 46 -28.27 -3.22 -37.93
CA ALA A 46 -28.18 -4.55 -38.52
C ALA A 46 -28.36 -5.63 -37.44
N THR A 47 -29.56 -6.19 -37.42
CA THR A 47 -29.91 -7.43 -36.70
C THR A 47 -29.08 -8.61 -37.19
N ARG A 48 -28.65 -9.48 -36.27
CA ARG A 48 -28.59 -10.93 -36.50
C ARG A 48 -29.02 -11.69 -35.25
N HIS A 49 -30.10 -12.46 -35.40
CA HIS A 49 -30.39 -13.60 -34.54
C HIS A 49 -29.29 -14.65 -34.66
N ASN A 50 -29.08 -15.41 -33.59
CA ASN A 50 -28.83 -16.84 -33.73
C ASN A 50 -29.32 -17.54 -32.46
N ASP A 51 -30.39 -18.32 -32.61
CA ASP A 51 -30.92 -19.22 -31.59
C ASP A 51 -30.19 -20.58 -31.63
N ASN A 52 -30.55 -21.45 -30.68
CA ASN A 52 -30.09 -22.84 -30.49
C ASN A 52 -28.67 -22.95 -29.87
N ASN A 53 -28.49 -23.63 -28.73
CA ASN A 53 -28.93 -25.02 -28.55
C ASN A 53 -29.21 -25.42 -27.09
N ASP A 54 -29.98 -26.51 -26.96
CA ASP A 54 -30.17 -27.32 -25.75
C ASP A 54 -28.84 -27.72 -25.08
N GLY A 55 -28.74 -28.01 -23.77
CA GLY A 55 -29.78 -28.43 -22.84
C GLY A 55 -29.46 -29.85 -22.33
N ILE A 56 -28.70 -29.94 -21.22
CA ILE A 56 -28.51 -31.21 -20.49
C ILE A 56 -28.67 -30.95 -19.00
N SER A 57 -29.75 -31.48 -18.44
CA SER A 57 -29.95 -31.65 -17.01
C SER A 57 -29.27 -32.94 -16.54
N LYS A 58 -28.52 -32.88 -15.43
CA LYS A 58 -28.28 -34.05 -14.56
C LYS A 58 -28.27 -33.63 -13.10
N ALA A 59 -29.39 -33.90 -12.42
CA ALA A 59 -29.41 -33.99 -10.98
C ALA A 59 -28.58 -35.22 -10.54
N ARG A 60 -27.90 -35.12 -9.38
CA ARG A 60 -27.57 -36.31 -8.60
C ARG A 60 -27.62 -36.00 -7.10
N THR A 61 -28.09 -36.99 -6.38
CA THR A 61 -28.62 -36.93 -5.01
C THR A 61 -27.58 -37.31 -3.95
N SER A 62 -27.72 -36.69 -2.78
CA SER A 62 -27.55 -37.27 -1.43
C SER A 62 -26.38 -38.23 -1.13
N ALA A 63 -25.45 -37.77 -0.28
CA ALA A 63 -25.00 -38.41 0.96
C ALA A 63 -23.95 -37.50 1.63
N GLY A 64 -23.87 -37.33 2.95
CA GLY A 64 -24.60 -38.02 4.02
C GLY A 64 -23.69 -38.86 4.91
N VAL A 65 -22.58 -38.31 5.40
CA VAL A 65 -21.76 -38.93 6.46
C VAL A 65 -21.41 -37.87 7.50
N LYS A 66 -21.76 -38.15 8.76
CA LYS A 66 -21.16 -37.51 9.94
C LYS A 66 -20.00 -38.39 10.38
N GLU A 67 -18.90 -37.79 10.83
CA GLU A 67 -18.05 -38.46 11.83
C GLU A 67 -17.32 -37.42 12.69
N ASP A 68 -17.70 -37.36 13.96
CA ASP A 68 -16.96 -36.68 15.01
C ASP A 68 -15.89 -37.63 15.55
N VAL A 69 -14.60 -37.28 15.45
CA VAL A 69 -13.56 -37.89 16.29
C VAL A 69 -12.62 -36.81 16.81
N HIS A 70 -12.65 -36.65 18.14
CA HIS A 70 -11.69 -35.86 18.92
C HIS A 70 -10.46 -36.74 19.28
N ILE A 71 -9.43 -36.16 19.94
CA ILE A 71 -8.13 -36.80 20.32
C ILE A 71 -7.10 -36.74 19.16
N GLY A 72 -5.82 -36.38 19.37
CA GLY A 72 -5.12 -36.03 20.61
C GLY A 72 -3.68 -35.55 20.39
N LYS A 73 -3.01 -35.18 21.48
CA LYS A 73 -1.71 -34.47 21.51
C LYS A 73 -0.50 -35.34 21.17
N LYS A 74 0.56 -34.66 20.67
CA LYS A 74 2.00 -34.98 20.76
C LYS A 74 2.49 -36.26 20.05
N HIS A 75 3.41 -36.07 19.09
CA HIS A 75 4.71 -36.72 19.21
C HIS A 75 5.87 -35.83 18.74
N ARG A 76 7.03 -36.10 19.36
CA ARG A 76 8.33 -35.40 19.23
C ARG A 76 9.35 -36.52 19.04
N ARG A 77 10.15 -36.47 17.96
CA ARG A 77 11.28 -37.35 17.53
C ARG A 77 11.28 -37.36 15.99
N ASN A 78 12.38 -37.52 15.27
CA ASN A 78 13.81 -37.39 15.58
C ASN A 78 14.53 -37.08 14.27
N ALA A 79 15.71 -36.45 14.33
CA ALA A 79 16.55 -36.25 13.15
C ALA A 79 17.33 -37.53 12.79
N SER A 80 17.36 -37.91 11.51
CA SER A 80 18.44 -38.70 10.89
C SER A 80 18.30 -38.75 9.35
N SER A 81 19.45 -38.87 8.67
CA SER A 81 19.63 -39.23 7.24
C SER A 81 18.93 -38.36 6.18
N LEU A 82 19.60 -37.28 5.77
CA LEU A 82 19.56 -36.84 4.37
C LEU A 82 20.75 -37.48 3.64
N GLN A 83 20.49 -38.40 2.73
CA GLN A 83 21.49 -38.86 1.76
C GLN A 83 21.58 -37.86 0.60
N SER A 84 22.80 -37.60 0.14
CA SER A 84 23.10 -36.74 -0.99
C SER A 84 22.55 -37.31 -2.30
N LEU A 85 21.72 -36.55 -3.00
CA LEU A 85 21.33 -36.83 -4.39
C LEU A 85 22.05 -35.85 -5.33
N ASP A 86 22.93 -36.42 -6.15
CA ASP A 86 23.83 -35.71 -7.06
C ASP A 86 23.07 -35.22 -8.31
N LEU A 87 23.02 -33.90 -8.51
CA LEU A 87 22.32 -33.26 -9.64
C LEU A 87 23.30 -32.92 -10.76
N ARG A 88 23.74 -33.95 -11.49
CA ARG A 88 24.39 -33.80 -12.80
C ARG A 88 23.49 -34.37 -13.88
N HIS A 89 22.76 -33.53 -14.61
CA HIS A 89 22.42 -33.69 -16.04
C HIS A 89 21.58 -32.50 -16.53
N ALA A 90 22.20 -31.62 -17.32
CA ALA A 90 21.50 -30.65 -18.18
C ALA A 90 22.48 -30.17 -19.28
N GLY A 91 22.74 -31.03 -20.26
CA GLY A 91 23.48 -30.66 -21.46
C GLY A 91 22.54 -30.38 -22.63
N VAL A 92 22.78 -29.25 -23.31
CA VAL A 92 22.49 -28.98 -24.73
C VAL A 92 21.02 -29.12 -25.21
N GLY A 93 20.41 -28.01 -25.62
CA GLY A 93 19.18 -28.09 -26.43
C GLY A 93 18.48 -26.75 -26.74
N SER A 94 18.63 -26.29 -28.00
CA SER A 94 17.78 -25.32 -28.70
C SER A 94 17.65 -23.89 -28.17
N SER A 95 18.18 -22.96 -28.96
CA SER A 95 17.91 -21.52 -28.87
C SER A 95 16.45 -21.17 -29.17
N ASN A 96 15.81 -20.42 -28.29
CA ASN A 96 14.69 -19.54 -28.65
C ASN A 96 14.75 -18.26 -27.83
N HIS A 97 14.44 -17.11 -28.45
CA HIS A 97 14.56 -15.79 -27.82
C HIS A 97 13.45 -15.57 -26.78
N GLY A 98 13.66 -16.04 -25.56
CA GLY A 98 12.88 -15.66 -24.39
C GLY A 98 13.55 -14.50 -23.67
N TYR A 99 12.79 -13.43 -23.38
CA TYR A 99 13.18 -12.43 -22.39
C TYR A 99 13.33 -13.12 -21.03
N GLY A 100 14.56 -13.44 -20.64
CA GLY A 100 14.86 -14.10 -19.39
C GLY A 100 14.49 -13.19 -18.22
N THR A 101 13.36 -13.48 -17.56
CA THR A 101 13.02 -12.89 -16.27
C THR A 101 14.04 -13.33 -15.23
N ARG A 102 15.12 -12.55 -15.08
CA ARG A 102 16.04 -12.69 -13.95
C ARG A 102 15.24 -12.52 -12.67
N SER A 103 15.03 -13.61 -11.95
CA SER A 103 14.49 -13.57 -10.59
C SER A 103 15.54 -12.92 -9.68
N HIS A 104 15.45 -11.61 -9.53
CA HIS A 104 16.26 -10.85 -8.58
C HIS A 104 15.85 -11.24 -7.16
N THR A 105 16.44 -12.31 -6.64
CA THR A 105 16.28 -12.70 -5.23
C THR A 105 16.96 -11.66 -4.34
N PRO A 106 16.44 -11.40 -3.13
CA PRO A 106 17.14 -10.59 -2.13
C PRO A 106 18.58 -11.09 -1.89
N ALA A 107 18.79 -12.40 -1.95
CA ALA A 107 20.11 -13.04 -1.88
C ALA A 107 21.12 -12.57 -2.93
N ALA A 108 20.67 -12.36 -4.17
CA ALA A 108 21.50 -11.87 -5.28
C ALA A 108 21.72 -10.36 -5.20
N TYR A 109 20.70 -9.62 -4.72
CA TYR A 109 20.78 -8.18 -4.44
C TYR A 109 21.79 -7.87 -3.32
N VAL A 110 21.69 -8.59 -2.20
CA VAL A 110 22.63 -8.51 -1.08
C VAL A 110 24.05 -8.85 -1.55
N ARG A 111 24.24 -9.98 -2.26
CA ARG A 111 25.57 -10.35 -2.80
C ARG A 111 26.15 -9.33 -3.78
N ALA A 112 25.33 -8.64 -4.57
CA ALA A 112 25.81 -7.56 -5.44
C ALA A 112 26.32 -6.37 -4.62
N ILE A 113 25.55 -5.94 -3.60
CA ILE A 113 25.88 -4.77 -2.78
C ILE A 113 27.04 -5.06 -1.80
N THR A 114 27.05 -6.21 -1.11
CA THR A 114 28.11 -6.53 -0.13
C THR A 114 29.47 -6.79 -0.76
N ASN A 115 29.50 -7.19 -2.04
CA ASN A 115 30.74 -7.38 -2.78
C ASN A 115 31.22 -6.10 -3.47
N ASP A 116 30.34 -5.09 -3.63
CA ASP A 116 30.70 -3.78 -4.17
C ASP A 116 31.25 -2.86 -3.06
N ARG A 117 32.49 -3.14 -2.64
CA ARG A 117 33.28 -2.25 -1.77
C ARG A 117 33.37 -0.83 -2.36
N ASP A 118 33.37 -0.73 -3.69
CA ASP A 118 33.51 0.51 -4.43
C ASP A 118 32.29 1.42 -4.24
N ALA A 119 31.08 0.88 -4.23
CA ALA A 119 29.86 1.63 -3.89
C ALA A 119 29.94 2.19 -2.45
N SER A 120 30.27 1.33 -1.47
CA SER A 120 30.41 1.74 -0.07
C SER A 120 31.49 2.80 0.15
N GLU A 121 32.61 2.74 -0.58
CA GLU A 121 33.64 3.77 -0.54
C GLU A 121 33.27 5.06 -1.27
N ARG A 122 32.56 5.00 -2.40
CA ARG A 122 32.07 6.19 -3.13
C ARG A 122 31.13 7.01 -2.24
N PHE A 123 30.18 6.35 -1.58
CA PHE A 123 29.27 6.99 -0.61
C PHE A 123 29.99 7.53 0.63
N ARG A 124 31.09 6.92 1.08
CA ARG A 124 31.94 7.53 2.13
C ARG A 124 32.68 8.77 1.65
N ARG A 125 32.99 8.90 0.35
CA ARG A 125 33.76 10.02 -0.21
C ARG A 125 32.90 11.23 -0.58
N ASP A 126 31.60 11.06 -0.86
CA ASP A 126 30.70 12.18 -1.14
C ASP A 126 30.23 12.92 0.13
N GLY A 127 30.40 12.30 1.31
CA GLY A 127 30.08 12.91 2.61
C GLY A 127 28.59 13.07 2.90
N SER A 128 27.71 12.44 2.10
CA SER A 128 26.26 12.68 2.15
C SER A 128 25.53 11.98 3.30
N ILE A 129 26.03 10.84 3.79
CA ILE A 129 25.37 10.04 4.83
C ILE A 129 26.20 10.02 6.12
N ASN A 130 25.78 10.82 7.10
CA ASN A 130 26.38 10.80 8.43
C ASN A 130 25.88 9.61 9.24
N PHE A 131 26.56 8.47 9.15
CA PHE A 131 26.23 7.27 9.91
C PHE A 131 26.19 7.47 11.44
N GLU A 132 26.80 8.54 11.98
CA GLU A 132 26.74 8.88 13.42
C GLU A 132 25.31 9.13 13.95
N GLU A 133 24.39 9.49 13.06
CA GLU A 133 23.01 9.82 13.40
C GLU A 133 22.13 8.57 13.56
N TYR A 134 22.44 7.48 12.85
CA TYR A 134 21.70 6.22 12.92
C TYR A 134 22.18 5.33 14.09
N LYS A 135 21.49 5.40 15.24
CA LYS A 135 21.80 4.63 16.47
C LYS A 135 20.81 3.50 16.74
N THR A 136 19.63 3.59 16.14
CA THR A 136 18.51 2.67 16.27
C THR A 136 17.85 2.44 14.91
N ALA A 137 17.10 1.34 14.78
CA ALA A 137 16.27 1.13 13.60
C ALA A 137 15.22 2.25 13.40
N TYR A 138 14.81 2.93 14.48
CA TYR A 138 13.90 4.08 14.39
C TYR A 138 14.56 5.29 13.73
N ASP A 139 15.85 5.54 13.97
CA ASP A 139 16.53 6.67 13.34
C ASP A 139 16.56 6.51 11.80
N CYS A 140 16.62 5.27 11.31
CA CYS A 140 16.62 4.97 9.87
C CYS A 140 15.27 5.23 9.16
N VAL A 141 14.14 5.21 9.86
CA VAL A 141 12.85 5.55 9.22
C VAL A 141 12.65 7.06 9.01
N TRP A 142 13.57 7.88 9.56
CA TRP A 142 13.68 9.32 9.30
C TRP A 142 14.70 9.67 8.21
N ALA A 143 15.30 8.68 7.55
CA ALA A 143 16.22 8.92 6.44
C ALA A 143 15.53 9.76 5.33
N PRO A 144 16.19 10.80 4.79
CA PRO A 144 15.58 11.68 3.79
C PRO A 144 15.05 10.92 2.57
N MET A 145 13.76 11.06 2.29
CA MET A 145 13.16 10.38 1.15
C MET A 145 13.66 10.99 -0.17
N PRO A 146 14.14 10.16 -1.13
CA PRO A 146 14.80 10.64 -2.32
C PRO A 146 13.83 11.31 -3.26
N LYS A 147 14.28 12.36 -3.95
CA LYS A 147 13.46 13.08 -4.92
C LYS A 147 12.95 12.13 -6.00
N ILE A 148 11.63 12.10 -6.18
CA ILE A 148 10.95 11.32 -7.21
C ILE A 148 11.45 11.80 -8.58
N PRO A 149 11.92 10.89 -9.46
CA PRO A 149 12.45 11.28 -10.76
C PRO A 149 11.35 11.78 -11.71
N PRO A 150 11.70 12.61 -12.70
CA PRO A 150 10.73 13.11 -13.66
C PRO A 150 10.13 11.98 -14.51
N VAL A 151 8.86 12.12 -14.83
CA VAL A 151 8.16 11.26 -15.80
C VAL A 151 8.66 11.58 -17.20
N TYR A 152 9.18 10.58 -17.91
CA TYR A 152 9.70 10.72 -19.27
C TYR A 152 8.63 11.18 -20.27
N SER A 153 7.42 10.61 -20.18
CA SER A 153 6.25 11.09 -20.93
C SER A 153 4.96 10.79 -20.19
N ARG A 154 4.19 11.83 -19.87
CA ARG A 154 2.92 11.72 -19.15
C ARG A 154 1.91 10.85 -19.91
N SER A 155 1.88 10.92 -21.25
CA SER A 155 0.93 10.14 -22.05
C SER A 155 1.09 8.63 -21.93
N ARG A 156 2.27 8.14 -21.49
CA ARG A 156 2.52 6.70 -21.30
C ARG A 156 2.05 6.13 -19.95
N ILE A 157 1.65 6.97 -19.01
CA ILE A 157 1.23 6.56 -17.65
C ILE A 157 -0.08 7.22 -17.20
N ASN A 158 -0.84 7.79 -18.15
CA ASN A 158 -2.14 8.43 -17.91
C ASN A 158 -3.31 7.43 -17.76
N GLU A 159 -3.14 6.22 -18.28
CA GLU A 159 -4.16 5.17 -18.23
C GLU A 159 -4.32 4.62 -16.80
N THR A 160 -5.52 4.16 -16.49
CA THR A 160 -5.80 3.42 -15.26
C THR A 160 -6.54 2.18 -15.72
N LYS A 161 -6.08 0.99 -15.29
CA LYS A 161 -6.73 -0.29 -15.61
C LYS A 161 -8.26 -0.16 -15.45
N GLU A 162 -9.00 -0.49 -16.50
CA GLU A 162 -10.46 -0.52 -16.45
C GLU A 162 -10.95 -1.62 -15.51
N THR A 163 -12.09 -1.38 -14.86
CA THR A 163 -12.70 -2.38 -13.99
C THR A 163 -13.24 -3.54 -14.82
N THR A 164 -12.91 -4.76 -14.42
CA THR A 164 -13.31 -6.00 -15.08
C THR A 164 -14.60 -6.56 -14.47
N GLN A 165 -15.37 -7.36 -15.22
CA GLN A 165 -16.55 -8.05 -14.65
C GLN A 165 -16.18 -8.96 -13.46
N SER A 166 -14.96 -9.49 -13.43
CA SER A 166 -14.48 -10.31 -12.30
C SER A 166 -14.30 -9.48 -11.03
N GLU A 167 -13.91 -8.20 -11.15
CA GLU A 167 -13.82 -7.24 -10.04
C GLU A 167 -15.19 -6.74 -9.57
N LEU A 168 -16.28 -7.07 -10.26
CA LEU A 168 -17.65 -6.79 -9.84
C LEU A 168 -18.39 -8.01 -9.28
N SER A 169 -17.89 -9.21 -9.54
CA SER A 169 -18.56 -10.48 -9.21
C SER A 169 -18.27 -10.90 -7.76
N PHE A 170 -19.13 -10.44 -6.85
CA PHE A 170 -19.15 -10.78 -5.43
C PHE A 170 -20.57 -11.11 -4.95
N ASP A 171 -20.66 -11.94 -3.91
CA ASP A 171 -21.92 -12.16 -3.19
C ASP A 171 -22.29 -10.91 -2.37
N GLY A 172 -23.58 -10.71 -2.07
CA GLY A 172 -24.06 -9.50 -1.38
C GLY A 172 -23.53 -9.23 0.04
N LYS A 173 -22.79 -10.17 0.64
CA LYS A 173 -22.04 -9.99 1.91
C LYS A 173 -20.62 -9.44 1.71
N ASP A 174 -20.09 -9.56 0.49
CA ASP A 174 -18.71 -9.29 0.10
C ASP A 174 -18.60 -8.04 -0.80
N ILE A 175 -19.71 -7.35 -1.06
CA ILE A 175 -19.72 -6.00 -1.62
C ILE A 175 -19.48 -4.96 -0.51
N ILE A 176 -18.77 -3.88 -0.83
CA ILE A 176 -18.68 -2.70 0.03
C ILE A 176 -19.98 -1.90 -0.08
N ASN A 177 -20.54 -1.55 1.09
CA ASN A 177 -21.71 -0.69 1.21
C ASN A 177 -21.36 0.71 1.75
N TYR A 178 -20.24 0.83 2.47
CA TYR A 178 -19.86 2.07 3.15
C TYR A 178 -18.34 2.33 3.10
N ILE A 179 -17.99 3.60 2.92
CA ILE A 179 -16.62 4.12 3.04
C ILE A 179 -16.59 4.99 4.28
N VAL A 180 -15.72 4.66 5.24
CA VAL A 180 -15.59 5.37 6.51
C VAL A 180 -14.24 6.05 6.54
N TYR A 181 -14.21 7.37 6.34
CA TYR A 181 -12.97 8.12 6.50
C TYR A 181 -12.76 8.43 7.99
N ARG A 182 -11.59 8.05 8.52
CA ARG A 182 -11.13 8.44 9.86
C ARG A 182 -9.64 8.77 9.79
N PRO A 183 -9.24 10.05 9.77
CA PRO A 183 -7.85 10.44 9.54
C PRO A 183 -6.88 9.83 10.56
N ALA A 184 -7.27 9.85 11.85
CA ALA A 184 -6.45 9.42 12.97
C ALA A 184 -6.61 7.93 13.37
N PHE A 185 -7.16 7.05 12.51
CA PHE A 185 -7.43 5.67 12.95
C PHE A 185 -6.17 4.85 13.26
N LEU A 186 -5.04 5.21 12.64
CA LEU A 186 -3.75 4.56 12.84
C LEU A 186 -2.88 5.19 13.92
N ASP A 187 -3.12 6.43 14.35
CA ASP A 187 -2.23 7.21 15.25
C ASP A 187 -1.92 6.50 16.58
N SER A 188 -2.81 5.60 17.02
CA SER A 188 -2.55 4.73 18.17
C SER A 188 -1.32 3.83 18.01
N LEU A 189 -0.94 3.47 16.78
CA LEU A 189 0.18 2.57 16.49
C LEU A 189 1.54 3.25 16.65
N ASP A 190 1.62 4.58 16.51
CA ASP A 190 2.88 5.32 16.42
C ASP A 190 3.77 5.12 17.65
N GLN A 191 3.20 5.14 18.85
CA GLN A 191 3.97 4.99 20.08
C GLN A 191 4.55 3.57 20.24
N ASP A 192 3.75 2.54 19.94
CA ASP A 192 4.17 1.13 20.04
C ASP A 192 5.15 0.77 18.90
N GLY A 193 4.88 1.23 17.66
CA GLY A 193 5.77 1.07 16.52
C GLY A 193 7.14 1.75 16.74
N LYS A 194 7.14 2.98 17.24
CA LYS A 194 8.37 3.70 17.62
C LYS A 194 9.16 2.93 18.66
N LYS A 195 8.50 2.41 19.70
CA LYS A 195 9.14 1.62 20.75
C LYS A 195 9.82 0.37 20.17
N LEU A 196 9.13 -0.40 19.31
CA LEU A 196 9.69 -1.59 18.67
C LEU A 196 10.98 -1.29 17.88
N LEU A 197 11.06 -0.15 17.20
CA LEU A 197 12.25 0.24 16.42
C LEU A 197 13.36 0.93 17.24
N MET A 198 13.01 1.72 18.26
CA MET A 198 13.99 2.32 19.18
C MET A 198 14.73 1.26 20.01
N ASP A 199 14.06 0.15 20.27
CA ASP A 199 14.59 -0.99 21.01
C ASP A 199 15.62 -1.82 20.19
N ILE A 200 15.73 -1.62 18.86
CA ILE A 200 16.75 -2.24 18.01
C ILE A 200 17.94 -1.28 17.88
N ARG A 201 19.08 -1.63 18.50
CA ARG A 201 20.32 -0.85 18.41
C ARG A 201 21.16 -1.20 17.19
N LEU A 202 21.77 -0.20 16.58
CA LEU A 202 22.65 -0.36 15.43
C LEU A 202 24.12 -0.38 15.85
N ASN A 203 24.85 -1.42 15.44
CA ASN A 203 26.28 -1.56 15.66
C ASN A 203 27.01 -1.50 14.30
N ARG A 204 27.87 -0.51 14.09
CA ARG A 204 28.58 -0.32 12.82
C ARG A 204 29.73 -1.30 12.59
N ASP A 205 30.24 -1.89 13.67
CA ASP A 205 31.25 -2.95 13.60
C ASP A 205 30.62 -4.31 13.23
N ASN A 206 29.29 -4.40 13.24
CA ASN A 206 28.56 -5.59 12.78
C ASN A 206 28.21 -5.47 11.28
N VAL A 207 28.83 -6.33 10.47
CA VAL A 207 28.58 -6.44 9.02
C VAL A 207 27.12 -6.69 8.67
N HIS A 208 26.34 -7.38 9.52
CA HIS A 208 24.91 -7.61 9.28
C HIS A 208 24.05 -6.36 9.49
N HIS A 209 24.40 -5.50 10.46
CA HIS A 209 23.69 -4.23 10.67
C HIS A 209 24.07 -3.24 9.56
N MET A 210 25.33 -3.19 9.15
CA MET A 210 25.74 -2.41 7.98
C MET A 210 25.08 -2.92 6.69
N GLY A 211 25.02 -4.24 6.50
CA GLY A 211 24.30 -4.87 5.40
C GLY A 211 22.83 -4.48 5.38
N PHE A 212 22.14 -4.53 6.53
CA PHE A 212 20.76 -4.06 6.67
C PHE A 212 20.59 -2.57 6.30
N LEU A 213 21.48 -1.69 6.76
CA LEU A 213 21.42 -0.25 6.46
C LEU A 213 21.39 0.03 4.96
N HIS A 214 22.21 -0.68 4.17
CA HIS A 214 22.23 -0.54 2.70
C HIS A 214 20.92 -0.98 2.01
N LEU A 215 20.00 -1.65 2.71
CA LEU A 215 18.74 -2.13 2.17
C LEU A 215 17.53 -1.30 2.62
N VAL A 216 17.66 -0.54 3.71
CA VAL A 216 16.56 0.27 4.27
C VAL A 216 16.75 1.76 4.09
N LEU A 217 17.99 2.25 3.98
CA LEU A 217 18.27 3.65 3.70
C LEU A 217 17.95 3.96 2.22
N PRO A 218 16.97 4.84 1.94
CA PRO A 218 16.48 5.09 0.59
C PRO A 218 17.55 5.53 -0.42
N GLU A 219 18.60 6.20 0.02
CA GLU A 219 19.69 6.69 -0.81
C GLU A 219 20.36 5.57 -1.60
N TYR A 220 20.61 4.41 -0.96
CA TYR A 220 21.19 3.24 -1.62
C TYR A 220 20.26 2.62 -2.68
N ALA A 221 18.94 2.64 -2.42
CA ALA A 221 17.96 2.18 -3.39
C ALA A 221 17.99 3.04 -4.68
N THR A 222 18.24 4.36 -4.58
CA THR A 222 18.26 5.25 -5.76
C THR A 222 19.29 4.86 -6.82
N CYS A 223 20.42 4.26 -6.43
CA CYS A 223 21.45 3.82 -7.37
C CYS A 223 21.00 2.68 -8.29
N LEU A 224 19.94 1.98 -7.92
CA LEU A 224 19.40 0.81 -8.62
C LEU A 224 18.04 1.09 -9.28
N LEU A 225 17.53 2.31 -9.11
CA LEU A 225 16.26 2.78 -9.63
C LEU A 225 16.45 3.66 -10.88
N SER A 226 15.45 3.67 -11.75
CA SER A 226 15.51 4.50 -12.96
C SER A 226 15.49 5.98 -12.61
N ARG A 227 16.39 6.76 -13.23
CA ARG A 227 16.48 8.23 -13.10
C ARG A 227 15.34 9.00 -13.79
N SER A 228 14.48 8.29 -14.52
CA SER A 228 13.25 8.81 -15.13
C SER A 228 12.16 7.72 -15.09
N ILE A 229 10.91 8.08 -14.84
CA ILE A 229 9.79 7.12 -14.89
C ILE A 229 9.35 6.94 -16.36
N PHE A 230 9.48 5.72 -16.90
CA PHE A 230 9.07 5.38 -18.26
C PHE A 230 7.75 4.60 -18.30
N SER A 231 7.38 3.95 -17.20
CA SER A 231 6.27 3.01 -17.07
C SER A 231 5.69 2.99 -15.65
N GLU A 232 4.48 2.45 -15.48
CA GLU A 232 3.90 2.17 -14.15
C GLU A 232 4.77 1.20 -13.34
N LYS A 233 5.47 0.27 -13.99
CA LYS A 233 6.39 -0.67 -13.34
C LYS A 233 7.59 0.03 -12.68
N ASP A 234 8.08 1.14 -13.24
CA ASP A 234 9.12 1.94 -12.59
C ASP A 234 8.59 2.54 -11.28
N VAL A 235 7.33 3.01 -11.25
CA VAL A 235 6.67 3.52 -10.05
C VAL A 235 6.58 2.44 -8.97
N VAL A 236 6.18 1.23 -9.36
CA VAL A 236 6.16 0.04 -8.48
C VAL A 236 7.55 -0.24 -7.93
N ASP A 237 8.59 -0.28 -8.76
CA ASP A 237 9.95 -0.56 -8.30
C ASP A 237 10.49 0.51 -7.34
N TRP A 238 10.21 1.79 -7.60
CA TRP A 238 10.51 2.89 -6.67
C TRP A 238 9.87 2.65 -5.30
N TRP A 239 8.54 2.47 -5.24
CA TRP A 239 7.82 2.23 -3.97
C TRP A 239 8.25 0.95 -3.25
N MET A 240 8.49 -0.12 -4.01
CA MET A 240 8.94 -1.39 -3.46
C MET A 240 10.33 -1.27 -2.85
N LEU A 241 11.25 -0.50 -3.45
CA LEU A 241 12.62 -0.37 -2.96
C LEU A 241 12.82 0.73 -1.91
N THR A 242 12.09 1.84 -1.96
CA THR A 242 12.27 2.95 -0.98
C THR A 242 11.33 2.88 0.21
N ILE A 243 10.20 2.17 0.14
CA ILE A 243 9.18 2.18 1.20
C ILE A 243 8.77 0.77 1.65
N PHE A 244 8.21 -0.05 0.76
CA PHE A 244 7.61 -1.32 1.20
C PHE A 244 8.65 -2.35 1.66
N ARG A 245 9.75 -2.56 0.92
CA ARG A 245 10.83 -3.48 1.35
C ARG A 245 11.54 -2.98 2.61
N PRO A 246 11.93 -1.69 2.75
CA PRO A 246 12.46 -1.18 4.02
C PRO A 246 11.55 -1.46 5.21
N ALA A 247 10.26 -1.10 5.13
CA ALA A 247 9.28 -1.37 6.18
C ALA A 247 9.15 -2.86 6.54
N PHE A 248 9.19 -3.73 5.52
CA PHE A 248 9.17 -5.19 5.68
C PHE A 248 10.47 -5.76 6.29
N LEU A 249 11.62 -5.17 5.99
CA LEU A 249 12.89 -5.55 6.60
C LEU A 249 12.93 -5.16 8.09
N PHE A 250 12.42 -3.97 8.45
CA PHE A 250 12.20 -3.59 9.84
C PHE A 250 11.25 -4.56 10.57
N LEU A 251 10.14 -4.95 9.94
CA LEU A 251 9.22 -5.96 10.47
C LEU A 251 9.93 -7.28 10.76
N ARG A 252 10.67 -7.84 9.79
CA ARG A 252 11.41 -9.10 9.99
C ARG A 252 12.44 -8.98 11.11
N TRP A 253 13.15 -7.85 11.22
CA TRP A 253 14.10 -7.64 12.31
C TRP A 253 13.39 -7.68 13.68
N VAL A 254 12.25 -7.00 13.83
CA VAL A 254 11.49 -7.02 15.09
C VAL A 254 11.02 -8.43 15.44
N ILE A 255 10.53 -9.23 14.48
CA ILE A 255 10.08 -10.61 14.74
C ILE A 255 11.27 -11.48 15.19
N ILE A 256 12.37 -11.47 14.45
CA ILE A 256 13.59 -12.22 14.76
C ILE A 256 14.12 -11.85 16.16
N ALA A 257 14.19 -10.56 16.48
CA ALA A 257 14.61 -10.09 17.82
C ALA A 257 13.62 -10.46 18.92
N THR A 258 12.35 -10.70 18.60
CA THR A 258 11.33 -11.16 19.55
C THR A 258 11.47 -12.67 19.81
N ASP A 259 11.61 -13.47 18.75
CA ASP A 259 11.73 -14.92 18.83
C ASP A 259 12.98 -15.38 19.59
N LEU A 260 14.07 -14.61 19.49
CA LEU A 260 15.32 -14.80 20.25
C LEU A 260 15.22 -14.37 21.72
N GLY A 261 14.02 -14.39 22.30
CA GLY A 261 13.77 -14.09 23.72
C GLY A 261 13.90 -12.61 24.08
N GLY A 262 13.79 -11.70 23.12
CA GLY A 262 13.93 -10.25 23.36
C GLY A 262 15.36 -9.77 23.60
N ALA A 263 16.37 -10.62 23.39
CA ALA A 263 17.78 -10.30 23.51
C ALA A 263 18.24 -9.40 22.34
N ARG A 264 17.79 -8.15 22.31
CA ARG A 264 17.96 -7.22 21.17
C ARG A 264 19.41 -6.82 20.88
N ASP A 265 20.33 -7.05 21.83
CA ASP A 265 21.78 -6.93 21.63
C ASP A 265 22.45 -8.20 21.05
N CYS A 266 21.73 -9.33 20.94
CA CYS A 266 22.28 -10.61 20.46
C CYS A 266 22.26 -10.78 18.93
N MET A 267 21.87 -9.75 18.18
CA MET A 267 21.90 -9.71 16.71
C MET A 267 23.32 -9.76 16.10
N LYS A 268 24.37 -9.97 16.92
CA LYS A 268 25.77 -10.13 16.46
C LYS A 268 25.91 -11.18 15.38
N ASP A 269 25.20 -12.30 15.53
CA ASP A 269 25.35 -13.50 14.69
C ASP A 269 24.13 -13.77 13.79
N VAL A 270 23.14 -12.86 13.79
CA VAL A 270 21.84 -13.10 13.15
C VAL A 270 21.72 -12.24 11.91
N ASN A 271 21.75 -12.89 10.75
CA ASN A 271 21.52 -12.22 9.48
C ASN A 271 20.00 -12.07 9.21
N PRO A 272 19.42 -10.85 9.22
CA PRO A 272 18.02 -10.65 8.82
C PRO A 272 17.78 -11.00 7.33
N LEU A 273 18.87 -11.23 6.59
CA LEU A 273 18.94 -11.57 5.17
C LEU A 273 19.35 -13.04 4.97
N SER A 274 19.23 -13.88 6.01
CA SER A 274 19.55 -15.30 5.90
C SER A 274 18.72 -15.96 4.81
N ASP A 275 19.40 -16.69 3.92
CA ASP A 275 18.81 -17.54 2.89
C ASP A 275 18.24 -18.85 3.49
N GLU A 276 18.42 -19.10 4.79
CA GLU A 276 17.76 -20.24 5.43
C GLU A 276 16.23 -20.12 5.32
N PRO A 277 15.52 -21.24 5.09
CA PRO A 277 14.08 -21.27 4.85
C PRO A 277 13.24 -20.83 6.06
N GLN A 278 13.15 -19.50 6.25
CA GLN A 278 12.32 -18.80 7.22
C GLN A 278 10.84 -18.79 6.80
N TRP A 279 10.27 -19.97 6.50
CA TRP A 279 8.88 -20.11 6.04
C TRP A 279 7.85 -19.57 7.06
N HIS A 280 8.18 -19.64 8.34
CA HIS A 280 7.34 -19.18 9.45
C HIS A 280 7.33 -17.65 9.65
N TYR A 281 8.09 -16.89 8.85
CA TYR A 281 8.13 -15.44 8.92
C TYR A 281 7.28 -14.82 7.81
N PRO A 282 6.76 -13.60 7.99
CA PRO A 282 6.09 -12.88 6.92
C PRO A 282 6.98 -12.78 5.68
N ASN A 283 6.38 -12.96 4.50
CA ASN A 283 7.04 -12.90 3.21
C ASN A 283 6.32 -11.91 2.29
N MET A 284 7.09 -11.13 1.53
CA MET A 284 6.57 -10.20 0.53
C MET A 284 6.73 -10.79 -0.87
N CYS A 285 5.63 -10.91 -1.62
CA CYS A 285 5.63 -11.46 -2.97
C CYS A 285 4.71 -10.66 -3.91
N SER A 286 4.93 -10.77 -5.22
CA SER A 286 3.89 -10.40 -6.19
C SER A 286 2.75 -11.42 -6.15
N SER A 287 1.56 -11.01 -6.55
CA SER A 287 0.47 -11.97 -6.78
C SER A 287 0.82 -12.94 -7.92
N LYS A 288 0.34 -14.19 -7.82
CA LYS A 288 0.30 -15.11 -8.97
C LYS A 288 -0.71 -14.59 -10.01
N SER A 289 -0.64 -15.15 -11.22
CA SER A 289 -1.36 -14.73 -12.44
C SER A 289 -2.87 -15.03 -12.42
N ASP A 290 -3.58 -14.51 -11.42
CA ASP A 290 -5.03 -14.49 -11.37
C ASP A 290 -5.59 -13.26 -12.10
N LYS A 291 -6.93 -13.14 -12.17
CA LYS A 291 -7.61 -11.95 -12.70
C LYS A 291 -7.43 -10.69 -11.83
N PHE A 292 -6.92 -10.86 -10.60
CA PHE A 292 -6.69 -9.83 -9.59
C PHE A 292 -5.23 -9.88 -9.17
N ILE A 293 -4.43 -8.93 -9.65
CA ILE A 293 -2.98 -8.88 -9.40
C ILE A 293 -2.69 -7.55 -8.72
N PRO A 294 -2.69 -7.49 -7.37
CA PRO A 294 -2.02 -6.41 -6.66
C PRO A 294 -0.52 -6.45 -6.95
N ASP A 295 0.11 -5.28 -6.97
CA ASP A 295 1.56 -5.13 -7.21
C ASP A 295 2.40 -5.88 -6.18
N GLY A 296 1.90 -5.99 -4.94
CA GLY A 296 2.49 -6.81 -3.91
C GLY A 296 1.47 -7.37 -2.92
N LEU A 297 1.91 -8.40 -2.19
CA LEU A 297 1.21 -9.02 -1.07
C LEU A 297 2.19 -9.21 0.08
N LEU A 298 1.72 -9.03 1.33
CA LEU A 298 2.37 -9.57 2.52
C LEU A 298 1.63 -10.83 2.96
N VAL A 299 2.38 -11.91 3.15
CA VAL A 299 1.89 -13.24 3.46
C VAL A 299 2.47 -13.70 4.79
N ASN A 300 1.62 -14.11 5.74
CA ASN A 300 2.02 -14.89 6.91
C ASN A 300 1.95 -16.38 6.55
N ASP A 301 3.08 -17.07 6.71
CA ASP A 301 3.28 -18.50 6.42
C ASP A 301 3.01 -18.95 4.97
N ILE A 302 3.69 -20.02 4.56
CA ILE A 302 3.62 -20.60 3.22
C ILE A 302 3.38 -22.10 3.35
N THR A 303 2.16 -22.53 3.06
CA THR A 303 1.84 -23.96 2.98
C THR A 303 2.36 -24.57 1.68
N ILE A 304 2.79 -25.83 1.75
CA ILE A 304 3.27 -26.60 0.60
C ILE A 304 2.24 -27.68 0.29
N ILE A 305 1.42 -27.45 -0.73
CA ILE A 305 0.37 -28.35 -1.18
C ILE A 305 0.83 -29.00 -2.49
N ASN A 306 1.01 -30.32 -2.51
CA ASN A 306 1.51 -31.08 -3.67
C ASN A 306 2.83 -30.53 -4.26
N GLY A 307 3.75 -30.10 -3.39
CA GLY A 307 5.01 -29.47 -3.78
C GLY A 307 4.90 -28.00 -4.25
N ILE A 308 3.67 -27.48 -4.40
CA ILE A 308 3.41 -26.09 -4.78
C ILE A 308 3.32 -25.24 -3.51
N ARG A 309 4.18 -24.22 -3.41
CA ARG A 309 4.10 -23.19 -2.37
C ARG A 309 2.86 -22.31 -2.59
N GLN A 310 2.03 -22.16 -1.57
CA GLN A 310 0.84 -21.33 -1.56
C GLN A 310 0.88 -20.39 -0.34
N PRO A 311 0.49 -19.11 -0.48
CA PRO A 311 0.22 -18.25 0.68
C PRO A 311 -0.84 -18.88 1.58
N ASP A 312 -0.57 -18.98 2.88
CA ASP A 312 -1.56 -19.51 3.83
C ASP A 312 -2.48 -18.39 4.33
N VAL A 313 -1.89 -17.32 4.87
CA VAL A 313 -2.61 -16.13 5.33
C VAL A 313 -2.08 -14.89 4.62
N ILE A 314 -2.91 -14.23 3.82
CA ILE A 314 -2.54 -12.95 3.21
C ILE A 314 -2.92 -11.84 4.19
N ILE A 315 -1.92 -11.13 4.73
CA ILE A 315 -2.11 -10.06 5.71
C ILE A 315 -2.59 -8.79 4.98
N CYS A 316 -1.85 -8.40 3.95
CA CYS A 316 -1.96 -7.10 3.33
C CYS A 316 -1.73 -7.16 1.82
N SER A 317 -2.41 -6.27 1.06
CA SER A 317 -2.11 -6.01 -0.36
C SER A 317 -1.50 -4.63 -0.57
N PHE A 318 -0.55 -4.53 -1.50
CA PHE A 318 0.05 -3.27 -1.93
C PHE A 318 -0.43 -2.96 -3.35
N GLU A 319 -1.00 -1.78 -3.54
CA GLU A 319 -1.51 -1.28 -4.81
C GLU A 319 -0.83 0.05 -5.11
N VAL A 320 -0.09 0.12 -6.21
CA VAL A 320 0.67 1.30 -6.64
C VAL A 320 -0.01 1.91 -7.86
N LYS A 321 -0.08 3.25 -7.91
CA LYS A 321 -0.59 4.01 -9.05
C LYS A 321 0.42 5.06 -9.50
N SER A 322 0.41 5.38 -10.79
CA SER A 322 1.08 6.59 -11.28
C SER A 322 0.44 7.85 -10.67
N GLN A 323 1.21 8.94 -10.59
CA GLN A 323 0.71 10.25 -10.14
C GLN A 323 -0.35 10.85 -11.11
N GLN A 324 -0.45 10.28 -12.32
CA GLN A 324 -1.36 10.68 -13.39
C GLN A 324 -2.67 9.86 -13.34
N ALA A 325 -2.60 8.63 -12.84
CA ALA A 325 -3.76 7.86 -12.43
C ALA A 325 -4.39 8.47 -11.16
N TRP A 326 -3.58 8.75 -10.13
CA TRP A 326 -3.99 9.39 -8.88
C TRP A 326 -3.40 10.80 -8.74
N GLY A 327 -4.15 11.79 -9.25
CA GLY A 327 -3.88 13.22 -9.07
C GLY A 327 -4.36 13.75 -7.71
N ALA A 328 -3.87 14.93 -7.31
CA ALA A 328 -4.00 15.43 -5.94
C ALA A 328 -5.43 15.52 -5.39
N GLU A 329 -6.41 15.84 -6.24
CA GLU A 329 -7.80 16.02 -5.84
C GLU A 329 -8.64 14.73 -5.85
N LEU A 330 -8.10 13.59 -6.34
CA LEU A 330 -8.90 12.40 -6.65
C LEU A 330 -9.63 11.81 -5.44
N PHE A 331 -9.04 11.93 -4.25
CA PHE A 331 -9.62 11.47 -2.98
C PHE A 331 -10.06 12.64 -2.08
N ALA A 332 -9.86 13.89 -2.49
CA ALA A 332 -10.09 15.07 -1.64
C ALA A 332 -11.53 15.13 -1.10
N GLU A 333 -12.54 14.81 -1.93
CA GLU A 333 -13.95 14.81 -1.50
C GLU A 333 -14.29 13.71 -0.47
N LEU A 334 -13.46 12.65 -0.36
CA LEU A 334 -13.56 11.61 0.67
C LEU A 334 -12.70 11.90 1.91
N THR A 335 -11.62 12.68 1.76
CA THR A 335 -10.61 12.89 2.82
C THR A 335 -10.70 14.29 3.46
N GLN A 336 -11.50 15.19 2.89
CA GLN A 336 -11.76 16.52 3.43
C GLN A 336 -12.72 16.43 4.63
N MET A 337 -12.18 16.65 5.83
CA MET A 337 -13.03 16.86 7.00
C MET A 337 -13.74 18.23 6.92
N PRO A 338 -15.02 18.31 7.32
CA PRO A 338 -15.68 19.60 7.55
C PRO A 338 -14.91 20.40 8.61
N GLN A 339 -14.75 21.70 8.37
CA GLN A 339 -14.15 22.60 9.34
C GLN A 339 -14.95 22.58 10.66
N GLN A 340 -14.25 22.68 11.80
CA GLN A 340 -14.79 22.60 13.18
C GLN A 340 -15.03 21.20 13.78
N ILE A 341 -14.69 20.11 13.08
CA ILE A 341 -14.82 18.76 13.65
C ILE A 341 -13.55 18.32 14.42
N SER A 342 -13.73 17.51 15.47
CA SER A 342 -12.64 16.92 16.28
C SER A 342 -11.68 16.06 15.44
N ILE A 343 -10.39 16.04 15.81
CA ILE A 343 -9.35 15.18 15.21
C ILE A 343 -9.68 13.68 15.31
N ASP A 344 -10.47 13.29 16.30
CA ASP A 344 -10.85 11.89 16.60
C ASP A 344 -12.12 11.44 15.82
N ALA A 345 -12.73 12.34 15.06
CA ALA A 345 -13.99 12.09 14.35
C ALA A 345 -13.79 11.27 13.07
N ALA A 346 -14.91 10.80 12.55
CA ALA A 346 -15.00 10.13 11.26
C ALA A 346 -16.20 10.64 10.48
N HIS A 347 -16.23 10.40 9.17
CA HIS A 347 -17.46 10.55 8.40
C HIS A 347 -17.65 9.34 7.48
N THR A 348 -18.90 9.08 7.11
CA THR A 348 -19.27 7.88 6.35
C THR A 348 -20.05 8.23 5.11
N HIS A 349 -19.55 7.76 3.97
CA HIS A 349 -20.22 7.75 2.68
C HIS A 349 -20.87 6.41 2.43
N ARG A 350 -21.99 6.39 1.71
CA ARG A 350 -22.53 5.18 1.10
C ARG A 350 -21.77 4.89 -0.19
N PHE A 351 -21.53 3.61 -0.47
CA PHE A 351 -21.04 3.14 -1.76
C PHE A 351 -22.10 2.25 -2.40
N GLY A 352 -22.59 2.62 -3.58
CA GLY A 352 -23.43 1.75 -4.39
C GLY A 352 -22.57 0.86 -5.28
N TRP A 353 -22.58 -0.45 -5.01
CA TRP A 353 -21.83 -1.40 -5.84
C TRP A 353 -22.35 -1.41 -7.30
N PRO A 354 -21.47 -1.28 -8.30
CA PRO A 354 -21.86 -1.32 -9.72
C PRO A 354 -22.25 -2.72 -10.17
N HIS A 355 -23.14 -2.80 -11.16
CA HIS A 355 -23.55 -4.08 -11.76
C HIS A 355 -22.73 -4.40 -13.03
N SER A 356 -22.20 -3.37 -13.69
CA SER A 356 -21.43 -3.47 -14.92
C SER A 356 -20.19 -2.56 -14.94
N PRO A 357 -19.10 -2.94 -15.66
CA PRO A 357 -17.94 -2.08 -15.88
C PRO A 357 -18.26 -0.70 -16.44
N LEU A 358 -19.30 -0.60 -17.28
CA LEU A 358 -19.73 0.65 -17.90
C LEU A 358 -20.22 1.69 -16.89
N GLU A 359 -20.74 1.27 -15.74
CA GLU A 359 -21.10 2.19 -14.65
C GLU A 359 -19.85 2.77 -13.96
N THR A 360 -18.77 1.99 -13.88
CA THR A 360 -17.51 2.39 -13.20
C THR A 360 -16.61 3.27 -14.06
N ALA A 361 -16.67 3.12 -15.39
CA ALA A 361 -15.81 3.82 -16.36
C ALA A 361 -15.85 5.36 -16.23
N LYS A 362 -16.88 5.91 -15.58
CA LYS A 362 -17.07 7.35 -15.38
C LYS A 362 -16.27 7.95 -14.21
N SER A 363 -15.74 7.14 -13.29
CA SER A 363 -15.05 7.63 -12.08
C SER A 363 -13.80 6.84 -11.77
N LYS A 364 -12.63 7.48 -11.92
CA LYS A 364 -11.32 6.92 -11.52
C LYS A 364 -11.32 6.49 -10.04
N LEU A 365 -11.95 7.28 -9.17
CA LEU A 365 -12.07 7.01 -7.75
C LEU A 365 -12.81 5.69 -7.50
N ASN A 366 -13.99 5.51 -8.11
CA ASN A 366 -14.75 4.26 -8.00
C ASN A 366 -13.93 3.06 -8.47
N ARG A 367 -13.22 3.17 -9.61
CA ARG A 367 -12.39 2.08 -10.14
C ARG A 367 -11.26 1.68 -9.18
N MET A 368 -10.58 2.65 -8.57
CA MET A 368 -9.52 2.38 -7.59
C MET A 368 -10.06 1.73 -6.31
N LEU A 369 -11.18 2.25 -5.77
CA LEU A 369 -11.84 1.67 -4.60
C LEU A 369 -12.27 0.22 -4.84
N ILE A 370 -12.84 -0.06 -6.03
CA ILE A 370 -13.25 -1.42 -6.43
C ILE A 370 -12.03 -2.34 -6.60
N GLN A 371 -10.94 -1.86 -7.22
CA GLN A 371 -9.69 -2.64 -7.34
C GLN A 371 -9.15 -3.03 -5.97
N VAL A 372 -8.97 -2.06 -5.07
CA VAL A 372 -8.49 -2.31 -3.70
C VAL A 372 -9.44 -3.23 -2.91
N TRP A 373 -10.75 -2.98 -2.97
CA TRP A 373 -11.75 -3.84 -2.34
C TRP A 373 -11.69 -5.28 -2.89
N SER A 374 -11.54 -5.44 -4.20
CA SER A 374 -11.43 -6.76 -4.81
C SER A 374 -10.19 -7.53 -4.35
N HIS A 375 -9.08 -6.82 -4.11
CA HIS A 375 -7.86 -7.39 -3.55
C HIS A 375 -8.09 -7.84 -2.10
N LEU A 376 -8.67 -6.98 -1.25
CA LEU A 376 -9.05 -7.31 0.13
C LEU A 376 -9.94 -8.55 0.21
N VAL A 377 -11.01 -8.62 -0.60
CA VAL A 377 -11.96 -9.75 -0.55
C VAL A 377 -11.38 -11.02 -1.19
N LYS A 378 -10.92 -10.97 -2.45
CA LYS A 378 -10.49 -12.20 -3.17
C LYS A 378 -9.20 -12.80 -2.62
N ARG A 379 -8.39 -12.04 -1.88
CA ARG A 379 -7.18 -12.52 -1.18
C ARG A 379 -7.40 -12.81 0.30
N GLY A 380 -8.55 -12.44 0.87
CA GLY A 380 -8.76 -12.48 2.32
C GLY A 380 -7.87 -11.50 3.10
N ALA A 381 -7.29 -10.49 2.43
CA ALA A 381 -6.45 -9.49 3.06
C ALA A 381 -7.30 -8.53 3.91
N HIS A 382 -6.78 -8.15 5.07
CA HIS A 382 -7.48 -7.27 6.01
C HIS A 382 -7.17 -5.79 5.77
N VAL A 383 -5.96 -5.50 5.27
CA VAL A 383 -5.46 -4.15 5.01
C VAL A 383 -4.91 -4.05 3.59
N ALA A 384 -5.03 -2.87 3.00
CA ALA A 384 -4.40 -2.52 1.75
C ALA A 384 -3.70 -1.16 1.88
N PHE A 385 -2.54 -1.04 1.24
CA PHE A 385 -1.95 0.27 0.94
C PHE A 385 -2.30 0.61 -0.49
N LEU A 386 -3.09 1.67 -0.69
CA LEU A 386 -3.15 2.34 -1.98
C LEU A 386 -2.13 3.46 -1.94
N THR A 387 -1.17 3.45 -2.87
CA THR A 387 -0.12 4.47 -2.95
C THR A 387 0.04 5.02 -4.35
N CYS A 388 0.45 6.29 -4.46
CA CYS A 388 1.07 6.83 -5.67
C CYS A 388 2.32 7.63 -5.27
N HIS A 389 3.12 8.05 -6.25
CA HIS A 389 4.41 8.75 -6.04
C HIS A 389 4.52 9.70 -4.84
N THR A 390 3.50 10.50 -4.54
CA THR A 390 3.57 11.49 -3.45
C THR A 390 2.77 11.16 -2.19
N ARG A 391 1.97 10.09 -2.16
CA ARG A 391 1.00 9.85 -1.08
C ARG A 391 0.55 8.40 -0.93
N THR A 392 0.21 8.02 0.28
CA THR A 392 -0.36 6.71 0.60
C THR A 392 -1.63 6.85 1.44
N ILE A 393 -2.68 6.10 1.11
CA ILE A 393 -3.84 5.86 1.98
C ILE A 393 -3.79 4.40 2.43
N VAL A 394 -3.90 4.19 3.74
CA VAL A 394 -4.10 2.87 4.32
C VAL A 394 -5.60 2.60 4.39
N MET A 395 -6.01 1.49 3.80
CA MET A 395 -7.41 1.06 3.73
C MET A 395 -7.60 -0.24 4.50
N LYS A 396 -8.61 -0.33 5.37
CA LYS A 396 -8.88 -1.54 6.16
C LYS A 396 -10.32 -2.05 5.95
N ARG A 397 -10.47 -3.34 5.62
CA ARG A 397 -11.78 -3.99 5.52
C ARG A 397 -12.28 -4.41 6.89
N VAL A 398 -13.51 -4.03 7.23
CA VAL A 398 -14.28 -4.60 8.32
C VAL A 398 -15.70 -4.84 7.80
N ASP A 399 -16.13 -6.10 7.80
CA ASP A 399 -17.43 -6.50 7.24
C ASP A 399 -17.61 -5.98 5.79
N ASN A 400 -18.64 -5.16 5.55
CA ASN A 400 -18.96 -4.48 4.28
C ASN A 400 -18.53 -3.00 4.26
N MET A 401 -17.57 -2.62 5.11
CA MET A 401 -17.06 -1.26 5.28
C MET A 401 -15.57 -1.19 4.93
N LEU A 402 -15.17 -0.12 4.25
CA LEU A 402 -13.78 0.22 3.98
C LEU A 402 -13.39 1.46 4.78
N TYR A 403 -12.49 1.31 5.74
CA TYR A 403 -11.96 2.40 6.55
C TYR A 403 -10.76 3.02 5.85
N LEU A 404 -10.74 4.35 5.69
CA LEU A 404 -9.67 5.13 5.05
C LEU A 404 -8.93 5.98 6.10
N SER A 405 -7.60 5.90 6.11
CA SER A 405 -6.73 6.75 6.92
C SER A 405 -6.61 8.14 6.30
N ARG A 406 -5.91 9.07 6.99
CA ARG A 406 -5.37 10.26 6.30
C ARG A 406 -4.49 9.85 5.12
N GLU A 407 -4.31 10.77 4.17
CA GLU A 407 -3.24 10.67 3.18
C GLU A 407 -1.92 10.94 3.89
N TYR A 408 -0.97 10.00 3.81
CA TYR A 408 0.39 10.14 4.30
C TYR A 408 1.27 10.60 3.15
N MET A 409 1.85 11.80 3.24
CA MET A 409 2.71 12.39 2.21
C MET A 409 4.10 11.72 2.21
N TYR A 410 4.66 11.55 1.01
CA TYR A 410 5.93 10.87 0.77
C TYR A 410 7.12 11.53 1.48
N ASP A 411 7.12 12.86 1.56
CA ASP A 411 8.20 13.71 2.06
C ASP A 411 7.97 14.26 3.49
N GLU A 412 6.75 14.14 4.04
CA GLU A 412 6.39 14.71 5.35
C GLU A 412 6.05 13.63 6.42
N ASP A 413 5.37 12.54 6.04
CA ASP A 413 4.70 11.64 6.99
C ASP A 413 5.40 10.28 7.22
N LEU A 414 6.72 10.21 7.00
CA LEU A 414 7.55 9.02 7.26
C LEU A 414 6.93 7.72 6.71
N PRO A 415 6.71 7.60 5.39
CA PRO A 415 5.91 6.50 4.83
C PRO A 415 6.44 5.10 5.17
N VAL A 416 7.77 4.95 5.31
CA VAL A 416 8.40 3.70 5.79
C VAL A 416 7.90 3.32 7.20
N PHE A 417 7.80 4.30 8.10
CA PHE A 417 7.34 4.10 9.47
C PHE A 417 5.85 3.77 9.55
N THR A 418 5.03 4.49 8.77
CA THR A 418 3.58 4.22 8.70
C THR A 418 3.31 2.82 8.18
N VAL A 419 3.97 2.40 7.10
CA VAL A 419 3.86 1.01 6.59
C VAL A 419 4.32 0.03 7.66
N PHE A 420 5.51 0.22 8.24
CA PHE A 420 6.03 -0.68 9.28
C PHE A 420 5.05 -0.85 10.44
N SER A 421 4.51 0.23 10.98
CA SER A 421 3.64 0.20 12.17
C SER A 421 2.34 -0.54 11.90
N VAL A 422 1.75 -0.35 10.71
CA VAL A 422 0.59 -1.12 10.25
C VAL A 422 0.93 -2.61 10.09
N LEU A 423 2.04 -2.95 9.42
CA LEU A 423 2.44 -4.35 9.24
C LEU A 423 2.75 -5.03 10.58
N ALA A 424 3.40 -4.33 11.51
CA ALA A 424 3.69 -4.83 12.86
C ALA A 424 2.42 -5.05 13.69
N PHE A 425 1.40 -4.20 13.53
CA PHE A 425 0.09 -4.41 14.12
C PHE A 425 -0.64 -5.63 13.55
N GLU A 426 -0.74 -5.76 12.22
CA GLU A 426 -1.42 -6.91 11.60
C GLU A 426 -0.66 -8.24 11.82
N CYS A 427 0.66 -8.20 12.05
CA CYS A 427 1.45 -9.36 12.51
C CYS A 427 1.33 -9.63 14.02
N GLY A 428 0.56 -8.85 14.77
CA GLY A 428 0.33 -9.03 16.20
C GLY A 428 1.52 -8.67 17.11
N LEU A 429 2.50 -7.90 16.62
CA LEU A 429 3.62 -7.38 17.43
C LEU A 429 3.17 -6.19 18.28
N ILE A 430 2.27 -5.36 17.73
CA ILE A 430 1.59 -4.29 18.47
C ILE A 430 0.27 -4.85 19.01
N LYS A 431 0.15 -4.99 20.34
CA LYS A 431 -1.01 -5.61 21.02
C LYS A 431 -1.79 -4.65 21.91
N SER A 432 -1.11 -3.65 22.47
CA SER A 432 -1.67 -2.63 23.37
C SER A 432 -2.53 -1.63 22.60
N SER A 433 -1.98 -1.06 21.53
CA SER A 433 -2.73 -0.18 20.64
C SER A 433 -3.69 -0.96 19.76
N LYS A 434 -4.94 -0.50 19.72
CA LYS A 434 -5.98 -0.97 18.80
C LYS A 434 -6.50 0.22 17.99
N PRO A 435 -6.38 0.18 16.66
CA PRO A 435 -6.99 1.17 15.77
C PRO A 435 -8.46 1.39 16.11
N LYS A 436 -8.83 2.61 16.49
CA LYS A 436 -10.22 2.96 16.82
C LYS A 436 -11.03 3.02 15.51
N MET A 437 -11.78 1.98 15.19
CA MET A 437 -12.68 1.97 14.03
C MET A 437 -14.13 2.19 14.51
N PRO A 438 -14.70 3.40 14.34
CA PRO A 438 -16.05 3.70 14.82
C PRO A 438 -17.05 3.03 13.87
N ARG A 439 -18.00 2.28 14.41
CA ARG A 439 -19.10 1.77 13.58
C ARG A 439 -20.01 2.94 13.22
N PRO A 440 -20.26 3.22 11.92
CA PRO A 440 -21.22 4.24 11.53
C PRO A 440 -22.61 3.96 12.06
N ASP A 441 -23.30 5.03 12.42
CA ASP A 441 -24.72 5.01 12.71
C ASP A 441 -25.49 4.81 11.39
N LEU A 442 -25.71 3.54 11.05
CA LEU A 442 -26.36 3.15 9.80
C LEU A 442 -27.78 3.69 9.68
N HIS A 443 -28.46 4.00 10.79
CA HIS A 443 -29.76 4.64 10.74
C HIS A 443 -29.65 6.10 10.30
N LYS A 444 -28.71 6.87 10.84
CA LYS A 444 -28.44 8.23 10.33
C LYS A 444 -27.98 8.22 8.88
N VAL A 445 -27.12 7.28 8.47
CA VAL A 445 -26.70 7.13 7.07
C VAL A 445 -27.89 6.79 6.17
N GLN A 446 -28.81 5.94 6.62
CA GLN A 446 -30.03 5.63 5.86
C GLN A 446 -30.94 6.85 5.75
N VAL A 447 -31.26 7.53 6.88
CA VAL A 447 -32.14 8.71 6.91
C VAL A 447 -31.58 9.88 6.11
N ALA A 448 -30.27 10.13 6.15
CA ALA A 448 -29.62 11.19 5.37
C ALA A 448 -29.62 10.92 3.85
N LEU A 449 -29.86 9.68 3.43
CA LEU A 449 -29.80 9.23 2.04
C LEU A 449 -31.15 8.67 1.53
N ASP A 450 -32.17 8.62 2.37
CA ASP A 450 -33.50 8.06 2.07
C ASP A 450 -34.27 8.92 1.07
N GLY A 451 -35.13 8.27 0.28
CA GLY A 451 -35.88 8.91 -0.80
C GLY A 451 -35.07 9.19 -2.09
N HIS A 452 -33.75 9.01 -2.06
CA HIS A 452 -32.90 9.14 -3.25
C HIS A 452 -32.73 7.80 -3.97
N ARG A 453 -32.64 7.83 -5.31
CA ARG A 453 -32.34 6.63 -6.10
C ARG A 453 -30.96 6.09 -5.70
N PRO A 454 -30.76 4.76 -5.64
CA PRO A 454 -29.43 4.18 -5.45
C PRO A 454 -28.47 4.72 -6.51
N MET A 455 -27.43 5.43 -6.07
CA MET A 455 -26.35 5.88 -6.94
C MET A 455 -25.27 4.80 -7.01
N THR A 456 -24.78 4.51 -8.22
CA THR A 456 -23.58 3.66 -8.37
C THR A 456 -22.33 4.48 -8.06
N GLY A 457 -21.44 3.93 -7.22
CA GLY A 457 -20.22 4.57 -6.74
C GLY A 457 -20.37 5.26 -5.39
N VAL A 458 -19.43 6.15 -5.07
CA VAL A 458 -19.47 6.99 -3.87
C VAL A 458 -20.66 7.95 -3.91
N ASP A 459 -21.47 7.95 -2.85
CA ASP A 459 -22.38 9.06 -2.54
C ASP A 459 -21.60 10.10 -1.71
N LEU A 460 -21.34 11.27 -2.28
CA LEU A 460 -20.53 12.32 -1.63
C LEU A 460 -21.21 12.95 -0.42
N ARG A 461 -22.50 12.68 -0.20
CA ARG A 461 -23.19 13.05 1.03
C ARG A 461 -22.75 12.12 2.15
N TYR A 462 -22.20 12.70 3.21
CA TYR A 462 -21.67 11.96 4.36
C TYR A 462 -22.51 12.20 5.61
N VAL A 463 -22.38 11.28 6.56
CA VAL A 463 -22.78 11.47 7.96
C VAL A 463 -21.53 11.55 8.81
N SER A 464 -21.37 12.63 9.57
CA SER A 464 -20.34 12.77 10.60
C SER A 464 -20.66 11.92 11.83
N LEU A 465 -19.63 11.32 12.43
CA LEU A 465 -19.69 10.43 13.59
C LEU A 465 -18.99 11.04 14.81
#